data_AF-A0A1F3CSS9-F1
#
_entry.id   AF-A0A1F3CSS9-F1
#
_cell.length_a   1.000
_cell.length_b   1.000
_cell.length_c   1.000
_cell.angle_alpha   90.00
_cell.angle_beta   90.00
_cell.angle_gamma   90.00
#
_symmetry.space_group_name_H-M   'P 1'
#
loop_
_entity.id
_entity.type
_entity.pdbx_description
1 polymer ?
#
loop_
_entity_poly.entity_id
_entity_poly.type
_entity_poly.pdbx_seq_one_letter_code
_entity_poly.pdbx_strand_id
1 'polypeptide(L)' 'MRKPAPDIAALTPDERLSLLEQLWDSLETQPEAVSLTDAQRAELDRRLDDLEHKGPAGIPWDEVLRRIRSR' A
#
# COMPACT_ATOMS: atom_id res chain seq x y z
N MET A 1 5.55 -11.41 -27.34
CA MET A 1 4.30 -12.19 -27.20
C MET A 1 3.58 -11.69 -25.96
N ARG A 2 2.29 -11.31 -26.03
CA ARG A 2 1.53 -10.82 -24.87
C ARG A 2 1.15 -12.04 -24.01
N LYS A 3 1.67 -12.15 -22.79
CA LYS A 3 1.24 -13.18 -21.84
C LYS A 3 -0.28 -13.00 -21.62
N PRO A 4 -1.09 -14.07 -21.66
CA PRO A 4 -2.49 -13.97 -21.26
C PRO A 4 -2.55 -13.48 -19.81
N ALA A 5 -3.52 -12.61 -19.51
CA ALA A 5 -3.71 -12.12 -18.16
C ALA A 5 -3.98 -13.32 -17.23
N PRO A 6 -3.37 -13.36 -16.03
CA PRO A 6 -3.63 -14.44 -15.09
C PRO A 6 -5.11 -14.44 -14.71
N ASP A 7 -5.74 -15.61 -14.69
CA ASP A 7 -7.07 -15.78 -14.13
C ASP A 7 -6.97 -15.72 -12.60
N ILE A 8 -7.22 -14.54 -12.04
CA ILE A 8 -7.11 -14.27 -10.60
C ILE A 8 -8.07 -15.19 -9.80
N ALA A 9 -9.21 -15.55 -10.37
CA ALA A 9 -10.19 -16.40 -9.68
C ALA A 9 -9.67 -17.83 -9.45
N ALA A 10 -8.82 -18.33 -10.36
CA ALA A 10 -8.21 -19.65 -10.27
C ALA A 10 -7.03 -19.73 -9.29
N LEU A 11 -6.47 -18.59 -8.89
CA LEU A 11 -5.35 -18.53 -7.94
C LEU A 11 -5.80 -18.87 -6.52
N THR A 12 -4.96 -19.63 -5.81
CA THR A 12 -5.03 -19.80 -4.36
C THR A 12 -4.82 -18.47 -3.62
N PRO A 13 -5.22 -18.34 -2.34
CA PRO A 13 -4.96 -17.13 -1.57
C PRO A 13 -3.49 -16.70 -1.55
N ASP A 14 -2.56 -17.65 -1.40
CA ASP A 14 -1.12 -17.36 -1.35
C ASP A 14 -0.59 -16.89 -2.71
N GLU A 15 -1.03 -17.50 -3.81
CA GLU A 15 -0.68 -17.05 -5.16
C GLU A 15 -1.23 -15.65 -5.47
N ARG A 16 -2.43 -15.33 -4.97
CA ARG A 16 -2.98 -13.97 -5.09
C ARG A 16 -2.15 -12.96 -4.32
N LEU A 17 -1.71 -13.30 -3.12
CA LEU A 17 -0.86 -12.42 -2.32
C LEU A 17 0.48 -12.20 -3.02
N SER A 18 1.09 -13.27 -3.52
CA SER A 18 2.37 -13.18 -4.24
C SER A 18 2.27 -12.42 -5.57
N LEU A 19 1.13 -12.55 -6.26
CA LEU A 19 0.85 -11.72 -7.44
C LEU A 19 0.65 -10.24 -7.06
N LEU A 20 -0.03 -9.96 -5.94
CA LEU A 20 -0.22 -8.61 -5.43
C LEU A 20 1.11 -7.95 -5.08
N GLU A 21 2.02 -8.67 -4.41
CA GLU A 21 3.39 -8.21 -4.14
C GLU A 21 4.15 -7.90 -5.43
N GLN A 22 4.16 -8.81 -6.40
CA GLN A 22 4.83 -8.58 -7.70
C GLN A 22 4.27 -7.37 -8.46
N LEU A 23 2.95 -7.17 -8.41
CA LEU A 23 2.32 -6.01 -9.02
C LEU A 23 2.73 -4.72 -8.29
N TRP A 24 2.80 -4.77 -6.96
CA TRP A 24 3.23 -3.64 -6.14
C TRP A 24 4.68 -3.25 -6.44
N ASP A 25 5.61 -4.22 -6.43
CA ASP A 25 7.02 -4.01 -6.77
C ASP A 25 7.20 -3.43 -8.18
N SER A 26 6.34 -3.83 -9.12
CA SER A 26 6.41 -3.31 -10.49
C SER A 26 6.09 -1.81 -10.56
N LEU A 27 5.23 -1.29 -9.67
CA LEU A 27 4.88 0.13 -9.61
C LEU A 27 6.01 0.95 -8.98
N GLU A 28 6.82 0.39 -8.09
CA GLU A 28 7.98 1.09 -7.51
C GLU A 28 9.00 1.50 -8.58
N THR A 29 9.06 0.75 -9.70
CA THR A 29 9.95 1.07 -10.83
C THR A 29 9.49 2.28 -11.65
N GLN A 30 8.25 2.75 -11.45
CA GLN A 30 7.64 3.87 -12.17
C GLN A 30 6.89 4.81 -11.20
N PRO A 31 7.62 5.52 -10.33
CA PRO A 31 7.00 6.38 -9.30
C PRO A 31 6.10 7.49 -9.89
N GLU A 32 6.36 7.94 -11.12
CA GLU A 32 5.55 8.90 -11.85
C GLU A 32 4.16 8.37 -12.27
N ALA A 33 3.99 7.04 -12.35
CA ALA A 33 2.71 6.41 -12.68
C ALA A 33 1.65 6.69 -11.60
N VAL A 34 2.07 7.00 -10.37
CA VAL A 34 1.21 7.46 -9.28
C VAL A 34 1.45 8.94 -9.04
N SER A 35 0.97 9.76 -9.96
CA SER A 35 1.11 11.21 -9.87
C SER A 35 0.29 11.76 -8.69
N LEU A 36 0.96 12.45 -7.77
CA LEU A 36 0.35 13.17 -6.67
C LEU A 36 0.07 14.62 -7.08
N THR A 37 -1.07 15.15 -6.66
CA THR A 37 -1.31 16.59 -6.68
C THR A 37 -0.41 17.30 -5.69
N ASP A 38 -0.13 18.58 -5.90
CA ASP A 38 0.70 19.39 -4.99
C ASP A 38 0.16 19.37 -3.55
N ALA A 39 -1.17 19.41 -3.39
CA ALA A 39 -1.82 19.34 -2.09
C ALA A 39 -1.59 17.98 -1.39
N GLN A 40 -1.60 16.88 -2.14
CA GLN A 40 -1.31 15.55 -1.58
C GLN A 40 0.16 15.42 -1.18
N ARG A 41 1.08 15.92 -2.01
CA ARG A 41 2.51 15.92 -1.71
C ARG A 41 2.80 16.71 -0.43
N ALA A 42 2.28 17.93 -0.33
CA ALA A 42 2.45 18.77 0.85
C ALA A 42 1.89 18.12 2.13
N GLU A 43 0.76 17.41 2.05
CA GLU A 43 0.21 16.69 3.20
C GLU A 43 1.06 15.49 3.61
N LEU A 44 1.67 14.76 2.66
CA LEU A 44 2.58 13.66 2.96
C LEU A 44 3.87 14.17 3.61
N ASP A 45 4.46 15.24 3.07
CA ASP A 45 5.66 15.88 3.63
C ASP A 45 5.39 16.32 5.08
N ARG A 46 4.27 17.00 5.33
CA ARG A 46 3.85 17.42 6.68
C ARG A 46 3.72 16.23 7.65
N ARG A 47 3.19 15.10 7.20
CA ARG A 47 3.03 13.89 8.03
C ARG A 47 4.36 13.20 8.31
N LEU A 48 5.28 13.21 7.36
CA LEU A 48 6.63 12.68 7.54
C LEU A 48 7.39 13.53 8.57
N ASP A 49 7.35 14.86 8.44
CA ASP A 49 7.94 15.77 9.42
C ASP A 49 7.35 15.53 10.82
N ASP A 50 6.03 15.43 10.94
CA ASP A 50 5.36 15.13 12.22
C ASP A 50 5.85 13.81 12.84
N LEU A 51 6.02 12.77 12.02
CA LEU A 51 6.47 11.45 12.44
C LEU A 51 7.93 11.46 12.92
N GLU A 52 8.81 12.17 12.21
CA GLU A 52 10.22 12.33 12.57
C GLU A 52 10.39 13.07 13.90
N HIS A 53 9.60 14.13 14.12
CA HIS A 53 9.69 14.95 15.33
C HIS A 53 9.05 14.29 16.55
N LYS A 54 7.89 13.63 16.39
CA LYS A 54 7.10 13.09 17.51
C LYS A 54 7.35 11.60 17.76
N GLY A 55 8.07 10.93 16.86
CA GLY A 55 8.15 9.47 16.84
C GLY A 55 6.86 8.84 16.33
N PRO A 56 6.78 7.50 16.30
CA PRO A 56 5.64 6.78 15.75
C PRO A 56 4.33 7.11 16.49
N ALA A 57 3.57 8.06 15.94
CA ALA A 57 2.20 8.39 16.33
C ALA A 57 1.22 7.48 15.58
N GLY A 58 1.32 6.18 15.84
CA GLY A 58 0.46 5.16 15.26
C GLY A 58 -0.45 4.53 16.31
N ILE A 59 -1.59 4.00 15.87
CA ILE A 59 -2.34 3.03 16.68
C ILE A 59 -1.67 1.66 16.46
N PRO A 60 -1.31 0.92 17.52
CA PRO A 60 -0.80 -0.44 17.39
C PRO A 60 -1.70 -1.32 16.50
N TRP A 61 -1.09 -2.16 15.65
CA TRP A 61 -1.82 -2.92 14.64
C TRP A 61 -2.89 -3.85 15.22
N ASP A 62 -2.60 -4.45 16.38
CA ASP A 62 -3.53 -5.25 17.16
C ASP A 62 -4.77 -4.45 17.60
N GLU A 63 -4.61 -3.19 18.00
CA GLU A 63 -5.73 -2.31 18.32
C GLU A 63 -6.55 -1.95 17.07
N VAL A 64 -5.90 -1.65 15.94
CA VAL A 64 -6.61 -1.39 14.67
C VAL A 64 -7.43 -2.62 14.28
N LEU A 65 -6.82 -3.80 14.31
CA LEU A 65 -7.47 -5.06 13.96
C LEU A 65 -8.65 -5.38 14.89
N ARG A 66 -8.49 -5.13 16.19
CA ARG A 66 -9.56 -5.26 17.19
C ARG A 66 -10.75 -4.37 16.84
N ARG A 67 -10.53 -3.10 16.46
CA ARG A 67 -11.60 -2.15 16.10
C ARG A 67 -12.32 -2.53 14.80
N ILE A 68 -11.62 -3.09 13.82
CA ILE A 68 -12.22 -3.53 12.55
C ILE A 68 -13.11 -4.76 12.79
N ARG A 69 -12.63 -5.73 13.58
CA ARG A 69 -13.37 -6.97 13.86
C ARG A 69 -14.55 -6.81 14.81
N SER A 70 -14.59 -5.72 15.58
CA SER A 70 -15.73 -5.38 16.45
C SER A 70 -16.87 -4.67 15.71
N ARG A 71 -16.81 -4.56 14.38
CA ARG A 71 -17.87 -3.99 13.54
C ARG A 71 -18.71 -5.07 12.89
#